data_AF-A5FG00-F1
#
_entry.id   AF-A5FG00-F1
#
_cell.length_a   1.000
_cell.length_b   1.000
_cell.length_c   1.000
_cell.angle_alpha   90.00
_cell.angle_beta   90.00
_cell.angle_gamma   90.00
#
_symmetry.space_group_name_H-M   'P 1'
#
loop_
_entity.id
_entity.type
_entity.pdbx_description
1 polymer ?
#
loop_
_entity_poly.entity_id
_entity_poly.type
_entity_poly.pdbx_seq_one_letter_code
_entity_poly.pdbx_strand_id
1 'polypeptide(L)'
;MIFNLNFTTDYGQFYLNDKDEGDTGSENFWSDQALNDKLAVEKGILGVSIENTEGMVKCELEILNSKSLISDFSSFDHVVEASLEIKTGILQVNDCPFSIIVLEEKIEIGNYRVRVYFNNLKSAYFENPKDYYKIEMWKDVFSDRHVLKRFEN
;
A
#
# COMPACT_ATOMS: atom_id res chain seq x y z
N MET A 1 -11.47 -8.20 8.35
CA MET A 1 -11.37 -9.19 7.25
C MET A 1 -9.91 -9.20 6.81
N ILE A 2 -9.29 -10.37 6.64
CA ILE A 2 -7.84 -10.49 6.40
C ILE A 2 -7.59 -11.25 5.10
N PHE A 3 -6.66 -10.74 4.28
CA PHE A 3 -6.18 -11.34 3.05
C PHE A 3 -4.67 -11.51 3.10
N ASN A 4 -4.20 -12.73 2.82
CA ASN A 4 -2.77 -13.01 2.64
C ASN A 4 -2.48 -13.05 1.15
N LEU A 5 -1.72 -12.06 0.68
CA LEU A 5 -1.37 -11.87 -0.72
C LEU A 5 0.10 -12.25 -0.92
N ASN A 6 0.34 -13.04 -1.96
CA ASN A 6 1.68 -13.44 -2.37
C ASN A 6 1.76 -13.42 -3.89
N PHE A 7 2.46 -12.43 -4.43
CA PHE A 7 2.51 -12.16 -5.87
C PHE A 7 3.85 -11.55 -6.27
N THR A 8 4.17 -11.58 -7.56
CA THR A 8 5.36 -10.92 -8.10
C THR A 8 4.98 -9.57 -8.67
N THR A 9 5.89 -8.60 -8.54
CA THR A 9 5.73 -7.29 -9.16
C THR A 9 7.08 -6.75 -9.62
N ASP A 10 7.04 -5.87 -10.61
CA ASP A 10 8.20 -5.16 -11.13
C ASP A 10 8.11 -3.66 -10.83
N TYR A 11 9.14 -2.93 -11.25
CA TYR A 11 9.32 -1.49 -11.06
C TYR A 11 9.18 -1.04 -9.60
N GLY A 12 9.47 -1.94 -8.66
CA GLY A 12 9.45 -1.69 -7.23
C GLY A 12 8.14 -1.16 -6.70
N GLN A 13 7.00 -1.59 -7.26
CA GLN A 13 5.70 -1.06 -6.87
C GLN A 13 4.53 -2.04 -7.05
N PHE A 14 3.45 -1.81 -6.32
CA PHE A 14 2.13 -2.40 -6.55
C PHE A 14 1.04 -1.38 -6.15
N TYR A 15 -0.22 -1.66 -6.46
CA TYR A 15 -1.30 -0.68 -6.30
C TYR A 15 -2.45 -1.19 -5.45
N LEU A 16 -3.08 -0.26 -4.72
CA LEU A 16 -4.42 -0.42 -4.15
C LEU A 16 -5.31 0.64 -4.78
N ASN A 17 -6.43 0.24 -5.38
CA ASN A 17 -7.32 1.18 -6.04
C ASN A 17 -8.80 0.78 -5.92
N ASP A 18 -9.66 1.76 -6.11
CA ASP A 18 -11.05 1.51 -6.48
C ASP A 18 -11.09 1.00 -7.92
N LYS A 19 -12.01 0.07 -8.21
CA LYS A 19 -12.10 -0.54 -9.54
C LYS A 19 -12.25 0.51 -10.65
N ASP A 20 -11.51 0.32 -11.73
CA ASP A 20 -11.49 1.17 -12.93
C ASP A 20 -11.12 2.65 -12.66
N GLU A 21 -10.56 2.96 -11.48
CA GLU A 21 -10.09 4.28 -11.07
C GLU A 21 -8.56 4.32 -10.91
N GLY A 22 -8.01 5.53 -10.97
CA GLY A 22 -6.60 5.82 -10.79
C GLY A 22 -5.87 6.20 -12.08
N ASP A 23 -4.92 7.13 -11.96
CA ASP A 23 -3.99 7.50 -13.03
C ASP A 23 -2.56 7.48 -12.50
N THR A 24 -1.82 6.42 -12.86
CA THR A 24 -0.41 6.25 -12.48
C THR A 24 0.56 6.96 -13.43
N GLY A 25 0.06 7.49 -14.56
CA GLY A 25 0.85 8.19 -15.57
C GLY A 25 1.09 9.67 -15.25
N SER A 26 0.42 10.20 -14.22
CA SER A 26 0.64 11.56 -13.71
C SER A 26 2.07 11.74 -13.21
N GLU A 27 2.75 12.80 -13.64
CA GLU A 27 4.09 13.17 -13.15
C GLU A 27 4.11 13.41 -11.63
N ASN A 28 2.96 13.69 -11.02
CA ASN A 28 2.85 13.92 -9.59
C ASN A 28 2.68 12.63 -8.78
N PHE A 29 2.32 11.51 -9.42
CA PHE A 29 2.02 10.26 -8.72
C PHE A 29 3.26 9.73 -8.01
N TRP A 30 4.33 9.44 -8.77
CA TRP A 30 5.65 9.09 -8.23
C TRP A 30 6.57 10.31 -8.13
N SER A 31 6.09 11.36 -7.47
CA SER A 31 6.93 12.50 -7.08
C SER A 31 8.07 12.09 -6.14
N ASP A 32 9.11 12.93 -6.02
CA ASP A 32 10.20 12.72 -5.05
C ASP A 32 9.68 12.49 -3.63
N GLN A 33 8.61 13.20 -3.25
CA GLN A 33 7.99 13.01 -1.95
C GLN A 33 7.31 11.63 -1.83
N ALA A 34 6.60 11.17 -2.87
CA ALA A 34 5.97 9.85 -2.88
C ALA A 34 7.00 8.71 -2.80
N LEU A 35 8.12 8.85 -3.52
CA LEU A 35 9.23 7.90 -3.46
C LEU A 35 9.87 7.86 -2.06
N ASN A 36 10.12 9.04 -1.46
CA ASN A 36 10.66 9.13 -0.11
C ASN A 36 9.71 8.62 0.98
N ASP A 37 8.40 8.80 0.79
CA ASP A 37 7.35 8.36 1.71
C ASP A 37 6.88 6.92 1.43
N LYS A 38 7.43 6.28 0.39
CA LYS A 38 7.08 4.92 -0.09
C LYS A 38 5.59 4.72 -0.41
N LEU A 39 4.86 5.82 -0.63
CA LEU A 39 3.43 5.82 -0.89
C LEU A 39 3.06 6.96 -1.85
N ALA A 40 2.73 6.61 -3.09
CA ALA A 40 2.08 7.50 -4.04
C ALA A 40 0.58 7.58 -3.76
N VAL A 41 0.01 8.77 -3.96
CA VAL A 41 -1.41 9.04 -3.72
C VAL A 41 -1.95 9.82 -4.90
N GLU A 42 -3.01 9.31 -5.50
CA GLU A 42 -3.84 10.03 -6.47
C GLU A 42 -5.30 9.60 -6.29
N LYS A 43 -6.21 10.32 -6.93
CA LYS A 43 -7.64 10.01 -6.85
C LYS A 43 -7.93 8.55 -7.21
N GLY A 44 -8.48 7.82 -6.23
CA GLY A 44 -8.91 6.42 -6.39
C GLY A 44 -7.78 5.39 -6.43
N ILE A 45 -6.52 5.79 -6.22
CA ILE A 45 -5.37 4.87 -6.27
C ILE A 45 -4.25 5.26 -5.31
N LEU A 46 -3.64 4.25 -4.70
CA LEU A 46 -2.41 4.33 -3.94
C LEU A 46 -1.35 3.46 -4.62
N GLY A 47 -0.16 3.99 -4.79
CA GLY A 47 1.02 3.22 -5.20
C GLY A 47 1.89 2.92 -4.00
N VAL A 48 2.16 1.66 -3.72
CA VAL A 48 3.04 1.24 -2.61
C VAL A 48 4.39 0.87 -3.20
N SER A 49 5.45 1.52 -2.74
CA SER A 49 6.81 1.21 -3.18
C SER A 49 7.39 0.06 -2.36
N ILE A 50 7.93 -0.95 -3.01
CA ILE A 50 8.72 -2.02 -2.39
C ILE A 50 10.21 -1.71 -2.57
N GLU A 51 11.07 -2.33 -1.76
CA GLU A 51 12.51 -2.04 -1.82
C GLU A 51 13.17 -2.54 -3.09
N ASN A 52 12.78 -3.71 -3.59
CA ASN A 52 13.40 -4.32 -4.76
C ASN A 52 12.74 -3.85 -6.04
N THR A 53 13.52 -3.70 -7.11
CA THR A 53 12.97 -3.36 -8.44
C THR A 53 12.06 -4.44 -9.00
N GLU A 54 12.39 -5.71 -8.77
CA GLU A 54 11.60 -6.88 -9.17
C GLU A 54 11.63 -7.86 -8.00
N GLY A 55 10.48 -8.36 -7.59
CA GLY A 55 10.42 -9.20 -6.41
C GLY A 55 9.07 -9.78 -6.07
N MET A 56 9.11 -10.74 -5.15
CA MET A 56 7.94 -11.33 -4.54
C MET A 56 7.45 -10.42 -3.41
N VAL A 57 6.21 -9.96 -3.50
CA VAL A 57 5.52 -9.22 -2.46
C VAL A 57 4.80 -10.20 -1.54
N LYS A 58 5.18 -10.21 -0.26
CA LYS A 58 4.41 -10.86 0.81
C LYS A 58 3.66 -9.80 1.58
N CYS A 59 2.34 -9.79 1.42
CA CYS A 59 1.49 -8.75 1.99
C CYS A 59 0.31 -9.33 2.75
N GLU A 60 0.03 -8.81 3.94
CA GLU A 60 -1.26 -9.01 4.63
C GLU A 60 -2.08 -7.73 4.52
N LEU A 61 -3.27 -7.83 3.96
CA LEU A 61 -4.24 -6.74 3.93
C LEU A 61 -5.37 -7.05 4.92
N GLU A 62 -5.56 -6.16 5.89
CA GLU A 62 -6.63 -6.25 6.86
C GLU A 62 -7.60 -5.06 6.73
N ILE A 63 -8.88 -5.37 6.48
CA ILE A 63 -9.97 -4.40 6.50
C ILE A 63 -10.62 -4.43 7.88
N LEU A 64 -10.46 -3.35 8.62
CA LEU A 64 -10.90 -3.18 10.00
C LEU A 64 -12.26 -2.47 10.08
N ASN A 65 -13.03 -2.82 11.11
CA ASN A 65 -14.31 -2.16 11.41
C ASN A 65 -14.15 -0.79 12.09
N SER A 66 -12.95 -0.49 12.59
CA SER A 66 -12.61 0.76 13.26
C SER A 66 -11.14 1.08 13.04
N LYS A 67 -10.73 2.28 13.46
CA LYS A 67 -9.32 2.70 13.46
C LYS A 67 -8.42 1.64 14.10
N SER A 68 -7.23 1.46 13.51
CA SER A 68 -6.19 0.57 14.03
C SER A 68 -5.85 0.85 15.49
N LEU A 69 -5.63 -0.23 16.25
CA LEU A 69 -5.16 -0.17 17.62
C LEU A 69 -3.63 -0.09 17.73
N ILE A 70 -2.92 -0.30 16.62
CA ILE A 70 -1.46 -0.19 16.56
C ILE A 70 -1.10 1.30 16.65
N SER A 71 -0.40 1.65 17.72
CA SER A 71 0.06 3.01 18.03
C SER A 71 1.56 3.09 18.31
N ASP A 72 2.19 1.97 18.67
CA ASP A 72 3.64 1.85 18.70
C ASP A 72 4.15 1.32 17.36
N PHE A 73 5.09 2.05 16.75
CA PHE A 73 5.69 1.71 15.47
C PHE A 73 7.14 1.22 15.60
N SER A 74 7.63 0.98 16.82
CA SER A 74 9.00 0.57 17.10
C SER A 74 9.46 -0.66 16.32
N SER A 75 8.56 -1.63 16.10
CA SER A 75 8.84 -2.90 15.41
C SER A 75 8.85 -2.86 13.89
N PHE A 76 8.38 -1.78 13.26
CA PHE A 76 8.31 -1.65 11.80
C PHE A 76 9.48 -0.85 11.27
N ASP A 77 9.93 -1.06 10.04
CA ASP A 77 10.99 -0.25 9.44
C ASP A 77 10.47 1.10 8.94
N HIS A 78 9.30 1.10 8.31
CA HIS A 78 8.60 2.30 7.83
C HIS A 78 7.10 2.16 8.11
N VAL A 79 6.43 3.27 8.39
CA VAL A 79 4.97 3.32 8.49
C VAL A 79 4.46 4.61 7.87
N VAL A 80 3.53 4.49 6.93
CA VAL A 80 2.90 5.62 6.24
C VAL A 80 1.42 5.33 6.06
N GLU A 81 0.61 6.38 6.06
CA GLU A 81 -0.83 6.28 5.81
C GLU A 81 -1.32 7.39 4.88
N ALA A 82 -2.34 7.08 4.08
CA ALA A 82 -3.05 8.04 3.25
C ALA A 82 -4.51 7.60 3.09
N SER A 83 -5.36 8.48 2.58
CA SER A 83 -6.73 8.12 2.23
C SER A 83 -6.83 7.51 0.83
N LEU A 84 -7.68 6.49 0.71
CA LEU A 84 -8.17 5.91 -0.54
C LEU A 84 -9.69 6.09 -0.60
N GLU A 85 -10.17 6.71 -1.68
CA GLU A 85 -11.60 6.88 -1.92
C GLU A 85 -12.12 5.69 -2.74
N ILE A 86 -13.15 5.01 -2.23
CA ILE A 86 -13.81 3.87 -2.88
C ILE A 86 -15.21 4.31 -3.31
N LYS A 87 -15.44 4.42 -4.62
CA LYS A 87 -16.72 4.85 -5.23
C LYS A 87 -17.50 3.70 -5.83
N THR A 88 -16.82 2.72 -6.42
CA THR A 88 -17.49 1.56 -7.03
C THR A 88 -17.94 0.53 -5.99
N GLY A 89 -17.33 0.57 -4.80
CA GLY A 89 -17.50 -0.45 -3.76
C GLY A 89 -16.68 -1.71 -4.03
N ILE A 90 -15.66 -1.62 -4.90
CA ILE A 90 -14.78 -2.72 -5.25
C ILE A 90 -13.34 -2.28 -5.04
N LEU A 91 -12.69 -2.83 -4.02
CA LEU A 91 -11.25 -2.68 -3.79
C LEU A 91 -10.49 -3.67 -4.66
N GLN A 92 -9.44 -3.19 -5.30
CA GLN A 92 -8.48 -4.02 -6.02
C GLN A 92 -7.06 -3.85 -5.48
N VAL A 93 -6.31 -4.95 -5.53
CA VAL A 93 -4.84 -4.94 -5.44
C VAL A 93 -4.29 -5.42 -6.76
N ASN A 94 -3.39 -4.64 -7.36
CA ASN A 94 -2.83 -4.91 -8.68
C ASN A 94 -1.30 -4.94 -8.66
N ASP A 95 -0.73 -5.81 -9.48
CA ASP A 95 0.71 -5.81 -9.76
C ASP A 95 1.13 -4.65 -10.68
N CYS A 96 2.43 -4.54 -10.91
CA CYS A 96 3.04 -3.69 -11.93
C CYS A 96 4.01 -4.54 -12.78
N PRO A 97 4.08 -4.35 -14.12
CA PRO A 97 3.35 -3.39 -14.94
C PRO A 97 2.04 -3.93 -15.54
N PHE A 98 1.75 -5.22 -15.37
CA PHE A 98 0.70 -5.88 -16.15
C PHE A 98 -0.71 -5.60 -15.67
N SER A 99 -0.88 -4.96 -14.51
CA SER A 99 -2.18 -4.67 -13.90
C SER A 99 -3.01 -5.94 -13.69
N ILE A 100 -2.34 -7.04 -13.36
CA ILE A 100 -2.95 -8.30 -12.93
C ILE A 100 -3.59 -8.05 -11.57
N ILE A 101 -4.89 -8.32 -11.52
CA ILE A 101 -5.69 -8.27 -10.30
C ILE A 101 -5.26 -9.40 -9.37
N VAL A 102 -4.57 -9.05 -8.29
CA VAL A 102 -4.15 -9.95 -7.21
C VAL A 102 -5.30 -10.20 -6.24
N LEU A 103 -6.11 -9.17 -5.98
CA LEU A 103 -7.31 -9.22 -5.14
C LEU A 103 -8.38 -8.33 -5.77
N GLU A 104 -9.63 -8.80 -5.77
CA GLU A 104 -10.82 -7.99 -6.01
C GLU A 104 -11.83 -8.31 -4.90
N GLU A 105 -12.19 -7.32 -4.08
CA GLU A 105 -13.07 -7.51 -2.93
C GLU A 105 -14.19 -6.46 -2.89
N LYS A 106 -15.38 -6.88 -2.49
CA LYS A 106 -16.52 -5.96 -2.32
C LYS A 106 -16.47 -5.34 -0.93
N ILE A 107 -16.48 -4.01 -0.89
CA ILE A 107 -16.48 -3.24 0.35
C ILE A 107 -17.50 -2.11 0.26
N GLU A 108 -17.80 -1.50 1.39
CA GLU A 108 -18.70 -0.36 1.41
C GLU A 108 -18.05 0.85 0.73
N ILE A 109 -18.86 1.63 0.01
CA ILE A 109 -18.43 2.92 -0.54
C ILE A 109 -18.02 3.86 0.60
N GLY A 110 -16.98 4.66 0.36
CA GLY A 110 -16.52 5.69 1.29
C GLY A 110 -15.02 5.96 1.22
N ASN A 111 -14.57 6.85 2.10
CA ASN A 111 -13.15 7.09 2.31
C ASN A 111 -12.59 6.11 3.32
N TYR A 112 -11.43 5.57 2.99
CA TYR A 112 -10.69 4.66 3.85
C TYR A 112 -9.32 5.26 4.16
N ARG A 113 -8.91 5.20 5.42
CA ARG A 113 -7.51 5.37 5.78
C ARG A 113 -6.82 4.04 5.51
N VAL A 114 -5.78 4.08 4.68
CA VAL A 114 -4.91 2.95 4.38
C VAL A 114 -3.58 3.24 5.06
N ARG A 115 -3.14 2.35 5.94
CA ARG A 115 -1.84 2.42 6.58
C ARG A 115 -1.01 1.22 6.15
N VAL A 116 0.17 1.52 5.60
CA VAL A 116 1.14 0.53 5.16
C VAL A 116 2.28 0.48 6.16
N TYR A 117 2.57 -0.72 6.62
CA TYR A 117 3.66 -1.06 7.53
C TYR A 117 4.68 -1.88 6.77
N PHE A 118 5.92 -1.43 6.76
CA PHE A 118 7.03 -2.06 6.08
C PHE A 118 7.92 -2.75 7.10
N ASN A 119 8.33 -3.99 6.84
CA ASN A 119 9.15 -4.79 7.74
C ASN A 119 10.31 -5.41 6.98
N ASN A 120 11.46 -5.51 7.65
CA ASN A 120 12.69 -6.14 7.16
C ASN A 120 13.14 -5.63 5.78
N LEU A 121 13.01 -4.33 5.53
CA LEU A 121 13.33 -3.71 4.24
C LEU A 121 14.79 -3.95 3.82
N LYS A 122 15.72 -3.96 4.79
CA LYS A 122 17.14 -4.30 4.53
C LYS A 122 17.35 -5.69 3.94
N SER A 123 16.40 -6.62 4.14
CA SER A 123 16.51 -7.99 3.66
C SER A 123 16.02 -8.18 2.23
N ALA A 124 15.39 -7.17 1.62
CA ALA A 124 14.74 -7.31 0.33
C ALA A 124 15.75 -7.76 -0.75
N TYR A 125 16.99 -7.27 -0.71
CA TYR A 125 18.06 -7.64 -1.65
C TYR A 125 18.83 -8.93 -1.31
N PHE A 126 18.43 -9.68 -0.29
CA PHE A 126 19.11 -10.93 0.06
C PHE A 126 18.68 -12.08 -0.87
N GLU A 127 19.48 -13.16 -0.93
CA GLU A 127 19.10 -14.37 -1.71
C GLU A 127 17.74 -14.94 -1.31
N ASN A 128 17.36 -14.76 -0.04
CA ASN A 128 16.06 -15.13 0.50
C ASN A 128 15.41 -13.89 1.15
N PRO A 129 14.70 -13.07 0.36
CA PRO A 129 14.05 -11.86 0.87
C PRO A 129 13.04 -12.17 1.97
N LYS A 130 13.07 -11.36 3.02
CA LYS A 130 12.17 -11.45 4.18
C LYS A 130 11.41 -10.15 4.42
N ASP A 131 11.47 -9.23 3.46
CA ASP A 131 10.65 -8.04 3.48
C ASP A 131 9.18 -8.44 3.43
N TYR A 132 8.38 -7.69 4.18
CA TYR A 132 6.97 -7.99 4.38
C TYR A 132 6.19 -6.71 4.62
N TYR A 133 5.00 -6.68 4.04
CA TYR A 133 4.13 -5.53 4.04
C TYR A 133 2.85 -5.91 4.79
N LYS A 134 2.51 -5.15 5.83
CA LYS A 134 1.17 -5.22 6.43
C LYS A 134 0.42 -3.97 6.00
N ILE A 135 -0.85 -4.12 5.65
CA ILE A 135 -1.73 -3.03 5.30
C ILE A 135 -2.98 -3.14 6.17
N GLU A 136 -3.30 -2.08 6.88
CA GLU A 136 -4.59 -1.95 7.56
C GLU A 136 -5.41 -0.86 6.87
N MET A 137 -6.69 -1.15 6.67
CA MET A 137 -7.63 -0.24 6.04
C MET A 137 -8.88 -0.12 6.89
N TRP A 138 -9.33 1.11 7.18
CA TRP A 138 -10.58 1.38 7.91
C TRP A 138 -11.27 2.62 7.39
N LYS A 139 -12.59 2.72 7.55
CA LYS A 139 -13.33 3.93 7.20
C LYS A 139 -12.90 5.10 8.07
N ASP A 140 -12.58 6.23 7.45
CA ASP A 140 -12.17 7.45 8.15
C ASP A 140 -12.48 8.68 7.30
N VAL A 141 -12.29 9.87 7.89
CA VAL A 141 -12.31 11.12 7.13
C VAL A 141 -11.12 11.17 6.16
N PHE A 142 -11.34 11.76 4.99
CA PHE A 142 -10.27 11.98 4.02
C PHE A 142 -9.14 12.79 4.65
N SER A 143 -7.90 12.35 4.45
CA SER A 143 -6.70 13.04 4.90
C SER A 143 -5.51 12.68 4.02
N ASP A 144 -4.62 13.67 3.85
CA ASP A 144 -3.42 13.52 3.03
C ASP A 144 -2.46 12.46 3.59
N ARG A 145 -1.45 12.14 2.76
CA ARG A 145 -0.35 11.25 3.15
C ARG A 145 0.35 11.77 4.41
N HIS A 146 0.59 10.85 5.34
CA HIS A 146 1.30 11.13 6.58
C HIS A 146 2.24 9.98 6.92
N VAL A 147 3.53 10.29 7.06
CA VAL A 147 4.55 9.32 7.48
C VAL A 147 4.60 9.28 9.00
N LEU A 148 4.33 8.11 9.56
CA LEU A 148 4.32 7.84 11.00
C LEU A 148 5.67 7.34 11.51
N LYS A 149 6.44 6.66 10.65
CA LYS A 149 7.83 6.26 10.90
C LYS A 149 8.59 6.21 9.58
N ARG A 150 9.77 6.81 9.54
CA ARG A 150 10.68 6.69 8.40
C ARG A 150 11.64 5.53 8.60
N PHE A 151 11.93 4.87 7.50
CA PHE A 151 13.03 3.93 7.41
C PHE A 151 14.34 4.71 7.32
N GLU A 152 15.20 4.50 8.30
CA GLU A 152 16.54 5.07 8.35
C GLU A 152 17.51 3.97 7.89
N ASN A 153 18.18 4.20 6.76
CA ASN A 153 19.16 3.28 6.22
C ASN A 153 20.45 3.25 7.06
#